data_AF-A0A9P1M8K4-F1
#
_entry.id   AF-A0A9P1M8K4-F1
#
_cell.length_a   1.000
_cell.length_b   1.000
_cell.length_c   1.000
_cell.angle_alpha   90.00
_cell.angle_beta   90.00
_cell.angle_gamma   90.00
#
_symmetry.space_group_name_H-M   'P 1'
#
loop_
_entity.id
_entity.type
_entity.pdbx_description
1 polymer ?
#
loop_
_entity_poly.entity_id
_entity_poly.type
_entity_poly.pdbx_seq_one_letter_code
_entity_poly.pdbx_strand_id
1 'polypeptide(L)'
;MMNWTPEVSQPSPRVGSWVEGMHPESGSPEYGQRYRWLDQVLSPRDVPKMEVPDVEWTAITSDVRLVQHLLALYFCWEYPTFASLSKEHFLKDFKDGTRRYCSSILVNALLALGCRFSNQPNTRANSTDPATSGDHFFKESLRLFHLETDHRSLTTIQALGIMSIREASCGRDSESWYYAGQSIRIALEMGLHMTNGTGNDDDIAVRAATFWGAFALDQLTATVFLRPTPAPKPAIIDDIEASLWIPYTDDGVPLQRSCEQPSNVRSVYKCFCELSELVHQSLYILHSPGRPLTSRDLLGIYTQYLDWYDRIPEVLRLGHNFTPAVLFAQ
;
A
#
# COMPACT_ATOMS: atom_id res chain seq x y z
N MET A 1 6.31 -39.13 -58.93
CA MET A 1 5.33 -39.08 -57.82
C MET A 1 6.09 -38.68 -56.57
N MET A 2 6.16 -37.37 -56.29
CA MET A 2 6.69 -36.83 -55.04
C MET A 2 5.54 -36.71 -54.05
N ASN A 3 5.66 -37.36 -52.89
CA ASN A 3 4.72 -37.22 -51.78
C ASN A 3 5.02 -35.94 -51.00
N TRP A 4 4.07 -35.02 -51.01
CA TRP A 4 4.01 -33.83 -50.17
C TRP A 4 3.36 -34.20 -48.82
N THR A 5 4.06 -33.98 -47.71
CA THR A 5 3.49 -33.93 -46.36
C THR A 5 3.72 -32.54 -45.79
N PRO A 6 2.72 -31.85 -45.22
CA PRO A 6 2.89 -30.51 -44.70
C PRO A 6 3.57 -30.55 -43.33
N GLU A 7 4.69 -29.84 -43.18
CA GLU A 7 5.28 -29.52 -41.87
C GLU A 7 4.34 -28.56 -41.12
N VAL A 8 3.73 -29.06 -40.04
CA VAL A 8 3.04 -28.23 -39.05
C VAL A 8 4.10 -27.75 -38.07
N SER A 9 4.53 -26.50 -38.18
CA SER A 9 5.34 -25.81 -37.19
C SER A 9 4.49 -25.52 -35.94
N GLN A 10 4.70 -26.28 -34.88
CA GLN A 10 4.16 -25.96 -33.56
C GLN A 10 4.97 -24.81 -32.93
N PRO A 11 4.33 -23.74 -32.40
CA PRO A 11 5.04 -22.73 -31.63
C PRO A 11 5.38 -23.30 -30.25
N SER A 12 6.68 -23.47 -29.97
CA SER A 12 7.18 -23.79 -28.63
C SER A 12 6.96 -22.58 -27.69
N PRO A 13 6.33 -22.73 -26.51
CA PRO A 13 6.27 -21.65 -25.55
C PRO A 13 7.64 -21.53 -24.86
N ARG A 14 8.46 -20.56 -25.28
CA ARG A 14 9.72 -20.20 -24.60
C ARG A 14 9.46 -19.40 -23.31
N VAL A 15 8.61 -19.91 -22.42
CA VAL A 15 8.33 -19.33 -21.09
C VAL A 15 8.98 -20.16 -19.96
N GLY A 16 9.59 -21.30 -20.27
CA GLY A 16 10.08 -22.24 -19.25
C GLY A 16 11.53 -22.11 -18.77
N SER A 17 12.34 -21.17 -19.28
CA SER A 17 13.82 -21.23 -19.07
C SER A 17 14.40 -20.13 -18.16
N TRP A 18 13.60 -19.18 -17.67
CA TRP A 18 14.11 -18.07 -16.84
C TRP A 18 13.90 -18.30 -15.33
N VAL A 19 13.17 -19.37 -14.96
CA VAL A 19 12.80 -19.68 -13.58
C VAL A 19 13.89 -20.49 -12.84
N GLU A 20 14.80 -21.16 -13.55
CA GLU A 20 15.82 -22.02 -12.92
C GLU A 20 17.07 -21.28 -12.40
N GLY A 21 17.19 -19.96 -12.65
CA GLY A 21 18.36 -19.18 -12.23
C GLY A 21 18.18 -18.31 -10.98
N MET A 22 16.96 -18.15 -10.47
CA MET A 22 16.62 -17.26 -9.34
C MET A 22 16.16 -18.04 -8.10
N HIS A 23 16.95 -19.03 -7.68
CA HIS A 23 16.95 -19.42 -6.28
C HIS A 23 17.99 -18.55 -5.56
N PRO A 24 17.61 -17.55 -4.74
CA PRO A 24 18.56 -16.95 -3.83
C PRO A 24 18.94 -18.02 -2.80
N GLU A 25 20.23 -18.33 -2.72
CA GLU A 25 20.78 -19.07 -1.59
C GLU A 25 20.36 -18.33 -0.31
N SER A 26 19.48 -18.97 0.45
CA SER A 26 19.07 -18.53 1.78
C SER A 26 20.30 -18.55 2.70
N GLY A 27 21.07 -17.46 2.71
CA GLY A 27 22.29 -17.40 3.52
C GLY A 27 23.30 -16.30 3.23
N SER A 28 23.03 -15.29 2.39
CA SER A 28 23.99 -14.19 2.21
C SER A 28 23.96 -13.21 3.41
N PRO A 29 25.08 -12.94 4.09
CA PRO A 29 25.15 -12.03 5.24
C PRO A 29 24.80 -10.57 4.90
N GLU A 30 24.81 -10.22 3.62
CA GLU A 30 24.55 -8.86 3.13
C GLU A 30 23.07 -8.47 3.20
N TYR A 31 22.15 -9.43 3.05
CA TYR A 31 20.71 -9.16 3.13
C TYR A 31 20.32 -8.75 4.56
N GLY A 32 20.83 -9.45 5.58
CA GLY A 32 20.57 -9.12 7.00
C GLY A 32 21.21 -7.81 7.48
N GLN A 33 22.27 -7.31 6.83
CA GLN A 33 22.86 -6.01 7.17
C GLN A 33 22.09 -4.83 6.56
N ARG A 34 21.44 -5.02 5.41
CA ARG A 34 20.75 -3.98 4.65
C ARG A 34 19.54 -3.37 5.38
N TYR A 35 18.98 -4.08 6.37
CA TYR A 35 17.74 -3.73 7.06
C TYR A 35 17.90 -3.40 8.56
N ARG A 36 19.13 -3.29 9.08
CA ARG A 36 19.39 -2.99 10.51
C ARG A 36 18.77 -1.67 11.00
N TRP A 37 18.45 -0.74 10.10
CA TRP A 37 17.80 0.53 10.43
C TRP A 37 16.27 0.46 10.51
N LEU A 38 15.61 -0.59 9.98
CA LEU A 38 14.16 -0.78 10.18
C LEU A 38 13.92 -0.91 11.68
N ASP A 39 14.81 -1.66 12.32
CA ASP A 39 14.90 -1.81 13.77
C ASP A 39 15.28 -0.50 14.49
N GLN A 40 15.92 0.47 13.82
CA GLN A 40 16.31 1.76 14.43
C GLN A 40 15.22 2.83 14.37
N VAL A 41 14.37 2.83 13.34
CA VAL A 41 13.15 3.66 13.33
C VAL A 41 12.15 3.13 14.36
N LEU A 42 12.15 1.81 14.59
CA LEU A 42 11.29 1.14 15.56
C LEU A 42 11.86 1.15 16.99
N SER A 43 13.17 1.06 17.20
CA SER A 43 13.79 1.07 18.54
C SER A 43 14.35 2.45 18.90
N PRO A 44 13.77 3.19 19.87
CA PRO A 44 14.29 4.50 20.28
C PRO A 44 15.54 4.41 21.18
N ARG A 45 16.04 3.19 21.47
CA ARG A 45 17.14 2.98 22.40
C ARG A 45 18.46 2.99 21.64
N ASP A 46 19.17 4.12 21.78
CA ASP A 46 20.55 4.37 21.36
C ASP A 46 20.77 4.64 19.87
N VAL A 47 20.37 5.84 19.43
CA VAL A 47 20.85 6.41 18.16
C VAL A 47 22.09 7.27 18.48
N PRO A 48 23.30 6.92 18.00
CA PRO A 48 24.40 7.87 17.94
C PRO A 48 23.94 9.05 17.09
N LYS A 49 24.20 10.31 17.50
CA LYS A 49 23.89 11.52 16.72
C LYS A 49 24.28 11.31 15.25
N MET A 50 23.30 10.95 14.43
CA MET A 50 23.50 10.68 13.02
C MET A 50 23.23 12.00 12.32
N GLU A 51 24.24 12.53 11.63
CA GLU A 51 24.11 13.71 10.78
C GLU A 51 23.13 13.38 9.66
N VAL A 52 21.86 13.73 9.87
CA VAL A 52 20.85 13.74 8.81
C VAL A 52 21.10 15.02 8.01
N PRO A 53 21.14 14.95 6.66
CA PRO A 53 21.21 16.15 5.83
C PRO A 53 20.11 17.16 6.25
N ASP A 54 20.37 18.46 6.14
CA ASP A 54 19.42 19.57 6.40
C ASP A 54 18.25 19.61 5.38
N VAL A 55 17.57 18.48 5.17
CA VAL A 55 16.35 18.40 4.36
C VAL A 55 15.17 18.40 5.31
N GLU A 56 14.60 19.59 5.53
CA GLU A 56 13.34 19.75 6.25
C GLU A 56 12.18 19.21 5.39
N TRP A 57 11.74 17.99 5.69
CA TRP A 57 10.61 17.37 5.01
C TRP A 57 9.25 18.03 5.33
N THR A 58 9.15 18.69 6.49
CA THR A 58 7.95 19.39 6.95
C THR A 58 8.32 20.71 7.62
N ALA A 59 7.54 21.76 7.33
CA ALA A 59 7.66 23.06 8.00
C ALA A 59 6.85 23.15 9.30
N ILE A 60 6.12 22.08 9.65
CA ILE A 60 5.19 22.09 10.79
C ILE A 60 5.88 21.81 12.12
N THR A 61 6.94 20.99 12.11
CA THR A 61 7.70 20.66 13.31
C THR A 61 9.17 20.45 12.98
N SER A 62 10.04 20.89 13.88
CA SER A 62 11.47 20.56 13.87
C SER A 62 11.80 19.35 14.78
N ASP A 63 10.80 18.77 15.46
CA ASP A 63 11.02 17.58 16.28
C ASP A 63 11.11 16.31 15.41
N VAL A 64 12.34 15.93 15.09
CA VAL A 64 12.67 14.72 14.31
C VAL A 64 12.10 13.45 14.96
N ARG A 65 12.01 13.39 16.30
CA ARG A 65 11.50 12.20 17.00
C ARG A 65 10.00 12.06 16.78
N LEU A 66 9.26 13.17 16.77
CA LEU A 66 7.83 13.16 16.45
C LEU A 66 7.60 12.66 15.02
N VAL A 67 8.39 13.17 14.06
CA VAL A 67 8.30 12.73 12.66
C VAL A 67 8.55 11.22 12.53
N GLN A 68 9.63 10.71 13.15
CA GLN A 68 9.95 9.28 13.15
C GLN A 68 8.86 8.44 13.83
N HIS A 69 8.34 8.91 14.96
CA HIS A 69 7.29 8.25 15.73
C HIS A 69 6.00 8.10 14.90
N LEU A 70 5.56 9.17 14.23
CA LEU A 70 4.37 9.16 13.39
C LEU A 70 4.52 8.28 12.15
N LEU A 71 5.71 8.26 11.53
CA LEU A 71 6.01 7.34 10.43
C LEU A 71 5.99 5.88 10.91
N ALA A 72 6.56 5.59 12.08
CA ALA A 72 6.53 4.25 12.67
C ALA A 72 5.09 3.77 12.93
N LEU A 73 4.24 4.64 13.49
CA LEU A 73 2.83 4.37 13.68
C LEU A 73 2.10 4.08 12.36
N TYR A 74 2.30 4.90 11.33
CA TYR A 74 1.72 4.65 10.01
C TYR A 74 2.15 3.29 9.44
N PHE A 75 3.46 3.00 9.44
CA PHE A 75 3.99 1.75 8.88
C PHE A 75 3.58 0.51 9.67
N CYS A 76 3.25 0.68 10.96
CA CYS A 76 2.78 -0.39 11.81
C CYS A 76 1.29 -0.69 11.59
N TRP A 77 0.44 0.34 11.54
CA TRP A 77 -1.01 0.16 11.65
C TRP A 77 -1.77 0.27 10.33
N GLU A 78 -1.33 1.14 9.42
CA GLU A 78 -2.05 1.42 8.17
C GLU A 78 -1.41 0.74 6.96
N TYR A 79 -0.09 0.84 6.84
CA TYR A 79 0.66 0.33 5.68
C TYR A 79 0.38 -1.16 5.36
N PRO A 80 0.24 -2.06 6.34
CA PRO A 80 -0.05 -3.47 6.06
C PRO A 80 -1.39 -3.71 5.34
N THR A 81 -2.36 -2.79 5.48
CA THR A 81 -3.67 -2.88 4.82
C THR A 81 -3.61 -2.27 3.42
N PHE A 82 -2.94 -1.13 3.26
CA PHE A 82 -2.81 -0.42 1.99
C PHE A 82 -1.34 -0.06 1.67
N ALA A 83 -0.62 -1.00 1.06
CA ALA A 83 0.77 -0.81 0.67
C ALA A 83 0.91 -0.02 -0.64
N SER A 84 0.61 1.27 -0.59
CA SER A 84 0.66 2.16 -1.76
C SER A 84 2.06 2.63 -2.16
N LEU A 85 3.09 2.28 -1.40
CA LEU A 85 4.47 2.66 -1.64
C LEU A 85 5.43 1.55 -1.22
N SER A 86 6.67 1.59 -1.71
CA SER A 86 7.73 0.71 -1.21
C SER A 86 8.36 1.29 0.06
N LYS A 87 8.14 0.66 1.21
CA LYS A 87 8.69 1.10 2.51
C LYS A 87 10.22 1.25 2.48
N GLU A 88 10.95 0.31 1.88
CA GLU A 88 12.42 0.35 1.77
C GLU A 88 12.89 1.61 1.03
N HIS A 89 12.46 1.76 -0.23
CA HIS A 89 12.80 2.90 -1.08
C HIS A 89 12.42 4.25 -0.47
N PHE A 90 11.23 4.36 0.13
CA PHE A 90 10.80 5.58 0.81
C PHE A 90 11.72 5.93 1.99
N LEU A 91 12.00 4.97 2.88
CA LEU A 91 12.82 5.23 4.08
C LEU A 91 14.27 5.57 3.74
N LYS A 92 14.82 4.93 2.70
CA LYS A 92 16.14 5.28 2.16
C LYS A 92 16.16 6.74 1.71
N ASP A 93 15.20 7.13 0.89
CA ASP A 93 15.16 8.49 0.34
C ASP A 93 14.84 9.55 1.40
N PHE A 94 13.98 9.21 2.36
CA PHE A 94 13.70 10.05 3.52
C PHE A 94 14.97 10.36 4.33
N LYS A 95 15.85 9.38 4.51
CA LYS A 95 17.11 9.55 5.23
C LYS A 95 18.15 10.32 4.40
N ASP A 96 18.28 9.97 3.13
CA ASP A 96 19.30 10.53 2.24
C ASP A 96 18.94 11.95 1.77
N GLY A 97 17.72 12.43 2.05
CA GLY A 97 17.24 13.74 1.59
C GLY A 97 16.93 13.76 0.09
N THR A 98 16.82 12.59 -0.53
CA THR A 98 16.60 12.42 -1.97
C THR A 98 15.11 12.42 -2.27
N ARG A 99 14.73 13.03 -3.41
CA ARG A 99 13.32 13.25 -3.77
C ARG A 99 12.77 12.26 -4.80
N ARG A 100 13.37 11.08 -4.95
CA ARG A 100 13.02 10.14 -6.01
C ARG A 100 11.78 9.32 -5.65
N TYR A 101 11.73 8.82 -4.42
CA TYR A 101 10.67 8.01 -3.82
C TYR A 101 10.16 8.60 -2.49
N CYS A 102 10.62 9.81 -2.15
CA CYS A 102 10.16 10.59 -1.01
C CYS A 102 9.88 12.03 -1.46
N SER A 103 8.87 12.68 -0.91
CA SER A 103 8.61 14.11 -1.15
C SER A 103 7.98 14.74 0.07
N SER A 104 8.09 16.06 0.23
CA SER A 104 7.46 16.76 1.35
C SER A 104 5.94 16.60 1.35
N ILE A 105 5.29 16.52 0.17
CA ILE A 105 3.86 16.24 0.06
C ILE A 105 3.56 14.88 0.70
N LEU A 106 4.28 13.83 0.25
CA LEU A 106 4.09 12.47 0.76
C LEU A 106 4.39 12.36 2.26
N VAL A 107 5.48 12.96 2.74
CA VAL A 107 5.83 12.93 4.17
C VAL A 107 4.71 13.57 4.99
N ASN A 108 4.24 14.77 4.63
CA ASN A 108 3.17 15.42 5.39
C ASN A 108 1.85 14.62 5.34
N ALA A 109 1.51 13.97 4.21
CA ALA A 109 0.36 13.07 4.14
C ALA A 109 0.50 11.87 5.10
N LEU A 110 1.68 11.24 5.12
CA LEU A 110 1.97 10.11 6.02
C LEU A 110 1.92 10.51 7.50
N LEU A 111 2.49 11.67 7.85
CA LEU A 111 2.44 12.20 9.21
C LEU A 111 0.99 12.50 9.64
N ALA A 112 0.19 13.10 8.76
CA ALA A 112 -1.21 13.40 9.04
C ALA A 112 -2.02 12.15 9.37
N LEU A 113 -1.80 11.05 8.62
CA LEU A 113 -2.47 9.79 8.88
C LEU A 113 -1.89 9.08 10.12
N GLY A 114 -0.57 9.13 10.32
CA GLY A 114 0.12 8.59 11.49
C GLY A 114 -0.39 9.18 12.81
N CYS A 115 -0.75 10.47 12.83
CA CYS A 115 -1.31 11.13 14.03
C CYS A 115 -2.57 10.46 14.56
N ARG A 116 -3.33 9.75 13.71
CA ARG A 116 -4.54 9.00 14.11
C ARG A 116 -4.26 7.91 15.14
N PHE A 117 -3.06 7.34 15.10
CA PHE A 117 -2.65 6.23 15.96
C PHE A 117 -1.93 6.69 17.23
N SER A 118 -1.92 8.00 17.50
CA SER A 118 -1.27 8.59 18.67
C SER A 118 -2.24 9.44 19.49
N ASN A 119 -2.11 9.36 20.81
CA ASN A 119 -2.82 10.19 21.77
C ASN A 119 -2.00 11.38 22.27
N GLN A 120 -0.75 11.55 21.80
CA GLN A 120 0.10 12.64 22.26
C GLN A 120 -0.50 14.01 21.87
N PRO A 121 -0.50 15.03 22.75
CA PRO A 121 -1.11 16.33 22.44
C PRO A 121 -0.48 17.07 21.25
N ASN A 122 0.80 16.82 20.95
CA ASN A 122 1.55 17.41 19.85
C ASN A 122 1.19 16.86 18.47
N THR A 123 0.37 15.79 18.38
CA THR A 123 -0.13 15.26 17.10
C THR A 123 -1.41 15.95 16.63
N ARG A 124 -1.98 16.82 17.47
CA ARG A 124 -3.22 17.55 17.24
C ARG A 124 -2.94 19.00 16.87
N ALA A 125 -3.67 19.56 15.91
CA ALA A 125 -3.55 20.99 15.59
C ALA A 125 -4.04 21.88 16.74
N ASN A 126 -5.03 21.40 17.50
CA ASN A 126 -5.39 21.93 18.81
C ASN A 126 -5.19 20.83 19.85
N SER A 127 -4.25 21.04 20.78
CA SER A 127 -3.85 20.02 21.77
C SER A 127 -5.00 19.51 22.64
N THR A 128 -6.05 20.31 22.82
CA THR A 128 -7.23 19.96 23.63
C THR A 128 -8.36 19.31 22.83
N ASP A 129 -8.30 19.30 21.49
CA ASP A 129 -9.34 18.77 20.63
C ASP A 129 -8.84 17.53 19.84
N PRO A 130 -9.23 16.32 20.25
CA PRO A 130 -8.88 15.08 19.56
C PRO A 130 -9.30 15.03 18.08
N ALA A 131 -10.35 15.76 17.68
CA ALA A 131 -10.83 15.78 16.31
C ALA A 131 -9.83 16.45 15.35
N THR A 132 -8.90 17.26 15.87
CA THR A 132 -7.90 17.99 15.09
C THR A 132 -6.60 17.22 14.86
N SER A 133 -6.59 15.91 15.17
CA SER A 133 -5.42 15.06 14.97
C SER A 133 -4.95 15.07 13.50
N GLY A 134 -3.67 15.39 13.29
CA GLY A 134 -3.04 15.44 11.97
C GLY A 134 -3.47 16.58 11.04
N ASP A 135 -4.41 17.45 11.45
CA ASP A 135 -4.95 18.52 10.58
C ASP A 135 -3.88 19.46 10.02
N HIS A 136 -2.87 19.81 10.83
CA HIS A 136 -1.81 20.72 10.44
C HIS A 136 -0.88 20.11 9.37
N PHE A 137 -0.55 18.82 9.50
CA PHE A 137 0.22 18.09 8.49
C PHE A 137 -0.59 17.91 7.20
N PHE A 138 -1.89 17.60 7.32
CA PHE A 138 -2.76 17.47 6.15
C PHE A 138 -2.88 18.79 5.36
N LYS A 139 -3.06 19.91 6.08
CA LYS A 139 -3.07 21.26 5.48
C LYS A 139 -1.76 21.59 4.79
N GLU A 140 -0.62 21.19 5.36
CA GLU A 140 0.68 21.39 4.73
C GLU A 140 0.87 20.54 3.48
N SER A 141 0.47 19.27 3.52
CA SER A 141 0.44 18.40 2.34
C SER A 141 -0.38 19.03 1.21
N LEU A 142 -1.57 19.54 1.53
CA LEU A 142 -2.42 20.25 0.58
C LEU A 142 -1.77 21.53 0.05
N ARG A 143 -1.17 22.35 0.92
CA ARG A 143 -0.52 23.60 0.50
C ARG A 143 0.62 23.32 -0.48
N LEU A 144 1.44 22.32 -0.19
CA LEU A 144 2.54 21.88 -1.05
C LEU A 144 2.03 21.30 -2.37
N PHE A 145 0.97 20.48 -2.31
CA PHE A 145 0.30 19.96 -3.50
C PHE A 145 -0.18 21.09 -4.41
N HIS A 146 -0.85 22.13 -3.91
CA HIS A 146 -1.30 23.26 -4.74
C HIS A 146 -0.16 24.15 -5.27
N LEU A 147 1.02 24.11 -4.64
CA LEU A 147 2.18 24.88 -5.09
C LEU A 147 2.96 24.16 -6.20
N GLU A 148 2.86 22.83 -6.26
CA GLU A 148 3.51 22.02 -7.27
C GLU A 148 2.92 22.30 -8.66
N THR A 149 3.77 22.53 -9.66
CA THR A 149 3.33 22.84 -11.02
C THR A 149 3.13 21.61 -11.89
N ASP A 150 3.81 20.51 -11.55
CA ASP A 150 3.72 19.23 -12.25
C ASP A 150 3.46 18.11 -11.24
N HIS A 151 2.25 17.55 -11.30
CA HIS A 151 1.80 16.50 -10.40
C HIS A 151 2.13 15.09 -10.90
N ARG A 152 2.83 14.94 -12.03
CA ARG A 152 3.13 13.63 -12.65
C ARG A 152 4.32 12.94 -11.98
N SER A 153 4.19 12.65 -10.69
CA SER A 153 5.20 11.94 -9.90
C SER A 153 4.61 10.75 -9.14
N LEU A 154 5.44 9.73 -8.89
CA LEU A 154 5.05 8.58 -8.06
C LEU A 154 4.66 9.03 -6.65
N THR A 155 5.44 9.97 -6.08
CA THR A 155 5.19 10.47 -4.72
C THR A 155 3.88 11.26 -4.61
N THR A 156 3.47 11.95 -5.68
CA THR A 156 2.19 12.67 -5.73
C THR A 156 1.01 11.69 -5.78
N ILE A 157 1.10 10.63 -6.60
CA ILE A 157 0.10 9.54 -6.63
C ILE A 157 -0.04 8.91 -5.24
N GLN A 158 1.08 8.58 -4.60
CA GLN A 158 1.13 7.99 -3.26
C GLN A 158 0.51 8.94 -2.23
N ALA A 159 0.89 10.21 -2.24
CA ALA A 159 0.38 11.21 -1.30
C ALA A 159 -1.14 11.37 -1.41
N LEU A 160 -1.68 11.44 -2.63
CA LEU A 160 -3.14 11.50 -2.87
C LEU A 160 -3.85 10.27 -2.31
N GLY A 161 -3.26 9.07 -2.46
CA GLY A 161 -3.82 7.85 -1.86
C GLY A 161 -3.86 7.91 -0.34
N ILE A 162 -2.79 8.38 0.31
CA ILE A 162 -2.75 8.54 1.77
C ILE A 162 -3.72 9.62 2.25
N MET A 163 -3.83 10.72 1.51
CA MET A 163 -4.78 11.80 1.81
C MET A 163 -6.23 11.32 1.72
N SER A 164 -6.55 10.46 0.75
CA SER A 164 -7.87 9.83 0.64
C SER A 164 -8.21 9.01 1.88
N ILE A 165 -7.31 8.11 2.30
CA ILE A 165 -7.50 7.28 3.50
C ILE A 165 -7.71 8.16 4.74
N ARG A 166 -6.93 9.24 4.84
CA ARG A 166 -7.05 10.21 5.93
C ARG A 166 -8.43 10.87 5.96
N GLU A 167 -8.96 11.30 4.83
CA GLU A 167 -10.28 11.94 4.77
C GLU A 167 -11.41 10.95 5.07
N ALA A 168 -11.32 9.71 4.56
CA ALA A 168 -12.26 8.63 4.89
C ALA A 168 -12.28 8.37 6.40
N SER A 169 -11.08 8.35 6.99
CA SER A 169 -10.86 8.16 8.42
C SER A 169 -11.48 9.26 9.30
N CYS A 170 -11.78 10.42 8.73
CA CYS A 170 -12.47 11.52 9.39
C CYS A 170 -13.95 11.63 8.99
N GLY A 171 -14.51 10.66 8.25
CA GLY A 171 -15.89 10.69 7.76
C GLY A 171 -16.15 11.70 6.65
N ARG A 172 -15.10 12.15 5.94
CA ARG A 172 -15.20 13.08 4.79
C ARG A 172 -15.12 12.30 3.49
N ASP A 173 -16.16 11.53 3.23
CA ASP A 173 -16.20 10.55 2.13
C ASP A 173 -16.06 11.18 0.74
N SER A 174 -16.65 12.37 0.52
CA SER A 174 -16.55 13.08 -0.76
C SER A 174 -15.11 13.48 -1.08
N GLU A 175 -14.36 13.96 -0.08
CA GLU A 175 -12.95 14.36 -0.24
C GLU A 175 -12.07 13.12 -0.40
N SER A 176 -12.32 12.08 0.39
CA SER A 176 -11.69 10.77 0.22
C SER A 176 -11.80 10.27 -1.21
N TRP A 177 -13.01 10.28 -1.76
CA TRP A 177 -13.28 9.86 -3.13
C TRP A 177 -12.56 10.74 -4.16
N TYR A 178 -12.58 12.07 -3.96
CA TYR A 178 -11.87 12.99 -4.83
C TYR A 178 -10.38 12.63 -4.93
N TYR A 179 -9.69 12.46 -3.80
CA TYR A 179 -8.26 12.16 -3.77
C TYR A 179 -7.93 10.76 -4.33
N ALA A 180 -8.74 9.73 -4.05
CA ALA A 180 -8.58 8.40 -4.63
C ALA A 180 -8.67 8.46 -6.17
N GLY A 181 -9.69 9.16 -6.69
CA GLY A 181 -9.89 9.36 -8.12
C GLY A 181 -8.78 10.17 -8.80
N GLN A 182 -8.16 11.13 -8.10
CA GLN A 182 -6.96 11.81 -8.61
C GLN A 182 -5.76 10.84 -8.68
N SER A 183 -5.54 10.08 -7.61
CA SER A 183 -4.41 9.13 -7.48
C SER A 183 -4.40 8.12 -8.64
N ILE A 184 -5.50 7.40 -8.85
CA ILE A 184 -5.60 6.41 -9.93
C ILE A 184 -5.51 7.03 -11.33
N ARG A 185 -6.08 8.22 -11.53
CA ARG A 185 -6.04 8.89 -12.83
C ARG A 185 -4.62 9.28 -13.22
N ILE A 186 -3.86 9.89 -12.32
CA ILE A 186 -2.46 10.24 -12.58
C ILE A 186 -1.63 8.96 -12.81
N ALA A 187 -1.88 7.89 -12.04
CA ALA A 187 -1.20 6.61 -12.24
C ALA A 187 -1.44 6.00 -13.63
N LEU A 188 -2.69 6.08 -14.13
CA LEU A 188 -3.04 5.65 -15.48
C LEU A 188 -2.39 6.53 -16.55
N GLU A 189 -2.44 7.85 -16.39
CA GLU A 189 -1.82 8.81 -17.31
C GLU A 189 -0.30 8.64 -17.39
N MET A 190 0.35 8.26 -16.29
CA MET A 190 1.78 7.93 -16.24
C MET A 190 2.11 6.54 -16.80
N GLY A 191 1.11 5.77 -17.21
CA GLY A 191 1.30 4.44 -17.79
C GLY A 191 1.70 3.37 -16.79
N LEU A 192 1.49 3.56 -15.48
CA LEU A 192 1.94 2.62 -14.45
C LEU A 192 1.21 1.26 -14.50
N HIS A 193 0.08 1.21 -15.19
CA HIS A 193 -0.70 0.00 -15.46
C HIS A 193 -0.04 -0.92 -16.50
N MET A 194 0.96 -0.44 -17.25
CA MET A 194 1.64 -1.24 -18.26
C MET A 194 2.84 -1.96 -17.65
N THR A 195 2.84 -3.30 -17.72
CA THR A 195 3.90 -4.18 -17.18
C THR A 195 5.21 -4.15 -17.96
N ASN A 196 5.27 -3.40 -19.07
CA ASN A 196 6.40 -3.43 -20.01
C ASN A 196 7.39 -2.26 -19.78
N GLY A 197 7.61 -1.91 -18.51
CA GLY A 197 8.51 -0.81 -18.17
C GLY A 197 9.97 -1.16 -18.44
N THR A 198 10.62 -0.38 -19.30
CA THR A 198 12.09 -0.29 -19.36
C THR A 198 12.57 0.48 -18.13
N GLY A 199 13.25 -0.17 -17.19
CA GLY A 199 13.76 0.47 -15.97
C GLY A 199 14.62 -0.49 -15.13
N ASN A 200 15.30 0.04 -14.11
CA ASN A 200 15.96 -0.79 -13.10
C ASN A 200 14.90 -1.54 -12.28
N ASP A 201 15.24 -2.71 -11.73
CA ASP A 201 14.34 -3.57 -10.96
C ASP A 201 13.62 -2.80 -9.81
N ASP A 202 14.36 -1.92 -9.13
CA ASP A 202 13.84 -1.03 -8.09
C ASP A 202 12.70 -0.12 -8.59
N ASP A 203 12.85 0.47 -9.79
CA ASP A 203 11.86 1.39 -10.35
C ASP A 203 10.59 0.67 -10.75
N ILE A 204 10.72 -0.54 -11.28
CA ILE A 204 9.61 -1.41 -11.64
C ILE A 204 8.81 -1.77 -10.37
N ALA A 205 9.50 -2.17 -9.29
CA ALA A 205 8.86 -2.52 -8.03
C ALA A 205 8.09 -1.34 -7.42
N VAL A 206 8.69 -0.13 -7.38
CA VAL A 206 8.02 1.05 -6.80
C VAL A 206 6.84 1.50 -7.67
N ARG A 207 6.97 1.50 -8.99
CA ARG A 207 5.87 1.82 -9.91
C ARG A 207 4.71 0.85 -9.74
N ALA A 208 5.01 -0.45 -9.65
CA ALA A 208 4.01 -1.46 -9.41
C ALA A 208 3.30 -1.23 -8.07
N ALA A 209 4.03 -1.09 -6.97
CA ALA A 209 3.44 -0.81 -5.64
C ALA A 209 2.55 0.44 -5.66
N THR A 210 2.99 1.49 -6.34
CA THR A 210 2.24 2.75 -6.49
C THR A 210 0.92 2.55 -7.24
N PHE A 211 0.98 1.86 -8.38
CA PHE A 211 -0.21 1.56 -9.17
C PHE A 211 -1.18 0.64 -8.42
N TRP A 212 -0.65 -0.42 -7.81
CA TRP A 212 -1.42 -1.35 -6.98
C TRP A 212 -2.13 -0.62 -5.83
N GLY A 213 -1.44 0.26 -5.12
CA GLY A 213 -2.04 1.09 -4.07
C GLY A 213 -3.18 1.97 -4.56
N ALA A 214 -2.93 2.74 -5.62
CA ALA A 214 -3.93 3.62 -6.21
C ALA A 214 -5.15 2.84 -6.73
N PHE A 215 -4.92 1.68 -7.35
CA PHE A 215 -5.96 0.82 -7.86
C PHE A 215 -6.82 0.21 -6.73
N ALA A 216 -6.21 -0.36 -5.68
CA ALA A 216 -6.98 -0.93 -4.57
C ALA A 216 -7.84 0.11 -3.84
N LEU A 217 -7.33 1.32 -3.70
CA LEU A 217 -8.08 2.41 -3.08
C LEU A 217 -9.27 2.85 -3.95
N ASP A 218 -9.08 2.96 -5.27
CA ASP A 218 -10.18 3.23 -6.20
C ASP A 218 -11.23 2.11 -6.16
N GLN A 219 -10.80 0.84 -6.09
CA GLN A 219 -11.69 -0.32 -5.96
C GLN A 219 -12.50 -0.31 -4.65
N LEU A 220 -11.87 -0.02 -3.51
CA LEU A 220 -12.55 0.12 -2.22
C LEU A 220 -13.63 1.20 -2.31
N THR A 221 -13.28 2.38 -2.82
CA THR A 221 -14.24 3.49 -2.92
C THR A 221 -15.35 3.21 -3.94
N ALA A 222 -15.03 2.62 -5.10
CA ALA A 222 -16.02 2.23 -6.10
C ALA A 222 -16.98 1.16 -5.58
N THR A 223 -16.50 0.23 -4.75
CA THR A 223 -17.32 -0.79 -4.09
C THR A 223 -18.30 -0.16 -3.09
N VAL A 224 -17.83 0.75 -2.24
CA VAL A 224 -18.67 1.48 -1.28
C VAL A 224 -19.76 2.30 -1.99
N PHE A 225 -19.45 2.86 -3.16
CA PHE A 225 -20.35 3.75 -3.90
C PHE A 225 -21.00 3.14 -5.16
N LEU A 226 -20.94 1.81 -5.31
CA LEU A 226 -21.65 1.04 -6.33
C LEU A 226 -21.32 1.42 -7.79
N ARG A 227 -20.03 1.63 -8.12
CA ARG A 227 -19.61 2.03 -9.49
C ARG A 227 -18.73 0.99 -10.18
N PRO A 228 -18.81 0.90 -11.53
CA PRO A 228 -17.87 0.12 -12.31
C PRO A 228 -16.51 0.81 -12.43
N THR A 229 -15.46 0.06 -12.09
CA THR A 229 -14.06 0.49 -12.24
C THR A 229 -13.52 0.08 -13.60
N PRO A 230 -12.95 1.01 -14.39
CA PRO A 230 -12.41 0.69 -15.72
C PRO A 230 -10.96 0.19 -15.72
N ALA A 231 -10.26 0.19 -14.58
CA ALA A 231 -8.84 -0.11 -14.55
C ALA A 231 -8.55 -1.63 -14.62
N PRO A 232 -7.58 -2.07 -15.45
CA PRO A 232 -7.25 -3.49 -15.60
C PRO A 232 -6.56 -4.04 -14.34
N LYS A 233 -6.81 -5.32 -14.03
CA LYS A 233 -6.15 -6.05 -12.95
C LYS A 233 -4.64 -6.01 -13.15
N PRO A 234 -3.86 -5.52 -12.17
CA PRO A 234 -2.42 -5.48 -12.32
C PRO A 234 -1.81 -6.89 -12.16
N ALA A 235 -0.59 -7.09 -12.69
CA ALA A 235 0.07 -8.39 -12.65
C ALA A 235 0.64 -8.71 -11.27
N ILE A 236 0.27 -9.87 -10.70
CA ILE A 236 0.71 -10.31 -9.37
C ILE A 236 2.24 -10.46 -9.39
N ILE A 237 2.95 -9.70 -8.56
CA ILE A 237 4.40 -9.80 -8.40
C ILE A 237 4.66 -10.70 -7.18
N ASP A 238 5.19 -11.89 -7.41
CA ASP A 238 5.40 -12.90 -6.35
C ASP A 238 6.46 -12.51 -5.31
N ASP A 239 7.41 -11.63 -5.66
CA ASP A 239 8.71 -11.58 -4.96
C ASP A 239 8.99 -10.29 -4.17
N ILE A 240 8.06 -9.86 -3.29
CA ILE A 240 8.46 -8.93 -2.22
C ILE A 240 7.70 -9.22 -0.91
N GLU A 241 7.96 -10.34 -0.22
CA GLU A 241 7.93 -10.19 1.24
C GLU A 241 8.62 -11.29 2.06
N ALA A 242 9.51 -10.81 2.93
CA ALA A 242 9.90 -11.44 4.19
C ALA A 242 10.04 -10.36 5.28
N SER A 243 9.12 -9.39 5.34
CA SER A 243 9.17 -8.32 6.35
C SER A 243 8.42 -8.73 7.62
N LEU A 244 9.07 -8.55 8.78
CA LEU A 244 8.46 -8.81 10.08
C LEU A 244 7.59 -7.61 10.47
N TRP A 245 6.38 -7.89 10.94
CA TRP A 245 5.54 -6.91 11.61
C TRP A 245 5.85 -6.93 13.11
N ILE A 246 6.08 -5.73 13.66
CA ILE A 246 6.37 -5.50 15.07
C ILE A 246 5.38 -4.44 15.56
N PRO A 247 4.60 -4.72 16.62
CA PRO A 247 3.70 -3.72 17.17
C PRO A 247 4.46 -2.47 17.63
N TYR A 248 3.92 -1.30 17.34
CA TYR A 248 4.47 -0.01 17.75
C TYR A 248 3.34 0.87 18.30
N THR A 249 3.55 1.49 19.47
CA THR A 249 2.53 2.30 20.17
C THR A 249 3.11 3.66 20.58
N ASP A 250 2.29 4.51 21.21
CA ASP A 250 2.76 5.77 21.82
C ASP A 250 3.94 5.56 22.80
N ASP A 251 3.97 4.40 23.48
CA ASP A 251 5.04 4.03 24.41
C ASP A 251 6.29 3.44 23.70
N GLY A 252 6.27 3.39 22.36
CA GLY A 252 7.30 2.79 21.52
C GLY A 252 7.06 1.30 21.24
N VAL A 253 8.14 0.57 20.94
CA VAL A 253 8.11 -0.89 20.73
C VAL A 253 7.89 -1.59 22.07
N PRO A 254 6.91 -2.48 22.19
CA PRO A 254 6.72 -3.31 23.37
C PRO A 254 7.99 -4.10 23.69
N LEU A 255 8.37 -4.14 24.97
CA LEU A 255 9.60 -4.81 25.44
C LEU A 255 9.58 -6.34 25.24
N GLN A 256 8.41 -6.92 24.93
CA GLN A 256 8.23 -8.35 24.70
C GLN A 256 8.30 -8.67 23.19
N ARG A 257 9.42 -9.30 22.77
CA ARG A 257 9.64 -9.85 21.41
C ARG A 257 8.68 -10.98 21.02
N SER A 258 7.79 -11.42 21.92
CA SER A 258 6.84 -12.50 21.66
C SER A 258 5.67 -12.11 20.73
N CYS A 259 5.61 -10.85 20.30
CA CYS A 259 4.54 -10.33 19.45
C CYS A 259 4.96 -10.13 17.98
N GLU A 260 6.16 -10.55 17.60
CA GLU A 260 6.63 -10.49 16.21
C GLU A 260 5.86 -11.49 15.34
N GLN A 261 5.35 -11.03 14.19
CA GLN A 261 4.59 -11.87 13.25
C GLN A 261 4.97 -11.54 11.81
N PRO A 262 4.85 -12.50 10.86
CA PRO A 262 4.92 -12.19 9.44
C PRO A 262 3.85 -11.17 9.06
N SER A 263 4.25 -10.10 8.36
CA SER A 263 3.33 -9.02 7.96
C SER A 263 2.26 -9.48 6.96
N ASN A 264 2.62 -10.41 6.06
CA ASN A 264 1.76 -10.98 5.00
C ASN A 264 1.01 -9.91 4.16
N VAL A 265 1.61 -8.73 3.96
CA VAL A 265 0.96 -7.57 3.31
C VAL A 265 0.48 -7.94 1.92
N ARG A 266 1.28 -8.68 1.14
CA ARG A 266 0.88 -9.20 -0.18
C ARG A 266 -0.32 -10.12 -0.14
N SER A 267 -0.31 -11.08 0.79
CA SER A 267 -1.36 -12.09 0.87
C SER A 267 -2.68 -11.46 1.32
N VAL A 268 -2.64 -10.54 2.30
CA VAL A 268 -3.81 -9.75 2.70
C VAL A 268 -4.33 -8.94 1.53
N TYR A 269 -3.45 -8.25 0.82
CA TYR A 269 -3.81 -7.46 -0.35
C TYR A 269 -4.45 -8.30 -1.47
N LYS A 270 -3.89 -9.48 -1.76
CA LYS A 270 -4.46 -10.42 -2.75
C LYS A 270 -5.89 -10.81 -2.35
N CYS A 271 -6.11 -11.18 -1.10
CA CYS A 271 -7.44 -11.49 -0.58
C CYS A 271 -8.40 -10.30 -0.74
N PHE A 272 -7.93 -9.08 -0.46
CA PHE A 272 -8.72 -7.86 -0.64
C PHE A 272 -9.12 -7.61 -2.11
N CYS A 273 -8.19 -7.80 -3.05
CA CYS A 273 -8.50 -7.68 -4.48
C CYS A 273 -9.51 -8.73 -4.96
N GLU A 274 -9.33 -9.99 -4.57
CA GLU A 274 -10.27 -11.07 -4.92
C GLU A 274 -11.66 -10.81 -4.34
N LEU A 275 -11.73 -10.35 -3.10
CA LEU A 275 -12.99 -9.96 -2.46
C LEU A 275 -13.65 -8.78 -3.19
N SER A 276 -12.89 -7.72 -3.49
CA SER A 276 -13.40 -6.54 -4.18
C SER A 276 -13.96 -6.89 -5.56
N GLU A 277 -13.34 -7.82 -6.29
CA GLU A 277 -13.85 -8.30 -7.57
C GLU A 277 -15.20 -9.02 -7.41
N LEU A 278 -15.33 -9.88 -6.41
CA LEU A 278 -16.59 -10.55 -6.09
C LEU A 278 -17.67 -9.56 -5.68
N VAL A 279 -17.34 -8.56 -4.86
CA VAL A 279 -18.28 -7.50 -4.49
C VAL A 279 -18.71 -6.71 -5.70
N HIS A 280 -17.77 -6.30 -6.56
CA HIS A 280 -18.09 -5.62 -7.81
C HIS A 280 -19.06 -6.43 -8.70
N GLN A 281 -18.76 -7.71 -8.94
CA GLN A 281 -19.63 -8.60 -9.73
C GLN A 281 -21.02 -8.73 -9.09
N SER A 282 -21.08 -8.87 -7.77
CA SER A 282 -22.34 -8.96 -7.01
C SER A 282 -23.17 -7.69 -7.20
N LEU A 283 -22.56 -6.52 -7.04
CA LEU A 283 -23.21 -5.22 -7.20
C LEU A 283 -23.67 -4.98 -8.63
N TYR A 284 -22.85 -5.38 -9.62
CA TYR A 284 -23.24 -5.29 -11.02
C TYR A 284 -24.51 -6.11 -11.30
N ILE A 285 -24.60 -7.34 -10.77
CA ILE A 285 -25.79 -8.19 -10.91
C ILE A 285 -27.00 -7.56 -10.19
N LEU A 286 -26.80 -6.99 -8.99
CA LEU A 286 -27.87 -6.38 -8.19
C LEU A 286 -28.42 -5.08 -8.79
N HIS A 287 -27.56 -4.28 -9.42
CA HIS A 287 -27.90 -2.92 -9.88
C HIS A 287 -28.00 -2.79 -11.41
N SER A 288 -27.72 -3.84 -12.20
CA SER A 288 -27.86 -3.79 -13.66
C SER A 288 -29.33 -3.63 -14.07
N PRO A 289 -29.69 -2.51 -14.74
CA PRO A 289 -31.05 -2.32 -15.22
C PRO A 289 -31.37 -3.30 -16.35
N GLY A 290 -32.47 -4.06 -16.20
CA GLY A 290 -33.04 -4.86 -17.29
C GLY A 290 -33.04 -6.37 -17.09
N ARG A 291 -32.44 -6.91 -16.01
CA ARG A 291 -32.55 -8.34 -15.68
C ARG A 291 -33.14 -8.51 -14.27
N PRO A 292 -34.27 -9.21 -14.10
CA PRO A 292 -34.79 -9.50 -12.77
C PRO A 292 -33.82 -10.44 -12.04
N LEU A 293 -33.42 -10.04 -10.84
CA LEU A 293 -32.57 -10.83 -9.96
C LEU A 293 -33.31 -12.12 -9.56
N THR A 294 -32.70 -13.28 -9.78
CA THR A 294 -33.29 -14.58 -9.39
C THR A 294 -32.66 -15.10 -8.10
N SER A 295 -33.37 -15.96 -7.37
CA SER A 295 -32.80 -16.68 -6.21
C SER A 295 -31.57 -17.51 -6.57
N ARG A 296 -31.47 -17.97 -7.83
CA ARG A 296 -30.32 -18.71 -8.33
C ARG A 296 -29.09 -17.83 -8.48
N ASP A 297 -29.27 -16.59 -8.94
CA ASP A 297 -28.17 -15.61 -9.04
C ASP A 297 -27.66 -15.25 -7.64
N LEU A 298 -28.56 -15.01 -6.67
CA LEU A 298 -28.20 -14.76 -5.28
C LEU A 298 -27.45 -15.94 -4.63
N LEU A 299 -27.91 -17.17 -4.84
CA LEU A 299 -27.22 -18.37 -4.35
C LEU A 299 -25.84 -18.53 -5.01
N GLY A 300 -25.73 -18.22 -6.30
CA GLY A 300 -24.46 -18.23 -7.02
C GLY A 300 -23.46 -17.22 -6.44
N ILE A 301 -23.91 -15.99 -6.19
CA ILE A 301 -23.12 -14.95 -5.51
C ILE A 301 -22.66 -15.47 -4.14
N TYR A 302 -23.59 -15.94 -3.31
CA TYR A 302 -23.28 -16.45 -1.97
C TYR A 302 -22.24 -17.59 -1.99
N THR A 303 -22.38 -18.53 -2.91
CA THR A 303 -21.44 -19.66 -3.05
C THR A 303 -20.04 -19.17 -3.44
N GLN A 304 -19.92 -18.17 -4.31
CA GLN A 304 -18.62 -17.61 -4.69
C GLN A 304 -17.89 -16.96 -3.50
N TYR A 305 -18.63 -16.30 -2.59
CA TYR A 305 -18.04 -15.77 -1.35
C TYR A 305 -17.57 -16.88 -0.41
N LEU A 306 -18.36 -17.95 -0.26
CA LEU A 306 -17.94 -19.11 0.55
C LEU A 306 -16.69 -19.77 -0.03
N ASP A 307 -16.68 -20.03 -1.34
CA ASP A 307 -15.54 -20.63 -2.02
C ASP A 307 -14.28 -19.75 -1.92
N TRP A 308 -14.45 -18.43 -1.96
CA TRP A 308 -13.35 -17.48 -1.72
C TRP A 308 -12.84 -17.55 -0.28
N TYR A 309 -13.74 -17.53 0.71
CA TYR A 309 -13.39 -17.63 2.12
C TYR A 309 -12.62 -18.91 2.44
N ASP A 310 -13.05 -20.03 1.86
CA ASP A 310 -12.37 -21.32 2.01
C ASP A 310 -10.96 -21.34 1.39
N ARG A 311 -10.71 -20.53 0.36
CA ARG A 311 -9.39 -20.39 -0.28
C ARG A 311 -8.44 -19.42 0.44
N ILE A 312 -8.90 -18.66 1.43
CA ILE A 312 -8.03 -17.77 2.21
C ILE A 312 -6.94 -18.61 2.90
N PRO A 313 -5.65 -18.31 2.66
CA PRO A 313 -4.54 -19.04 3.27
C PRO A 313 -4.64 -19.09 4.80
N GLU A 314 -4.27 -20.21 5.41
CA GLU A 314 -4.32 -20.37 6.88
C GLU A 314 -3.50 -19.31 7.62
N VAL A 315 -2.40 -18.84 7.02
CA VAL A 315 -1.55 -17.76 7.57
C VAL A 315 -2.25 -16.40 7.67
N LEU A 316 -3.43 -16.24 7.07
CA LEU A 316 -4.29 -15.08 7.15
C LEU A 316 -5.57 -15.35 7.96
N ARG A 317 -5.68 -16.53 8.61
CA ARG A 317 -6.84 -16.87 9.43
C ARG A 317 -6.64 -16.38 10.87
N LEU A 318 -7.72 -15.87 11.48
CA LEU A 318 -7.73 -15.55 12.92
C LEU A 318 -7.29 -16.77 13.72
N GLY A 319 -6.45 -16.52 14.73
CA GLY A 319 -5.82 -17.56 15.54
C GLY A 319 -4.40 -17.93 15.09
N HIS A 320 -4.03 -17.65 13.83
CA HIS A 320 -2.67 -17.89 13.31
C HIS A 320 -1.87 -16.59 13.13
N ASN A 321 -2.55 -15.52 12.71
CA ASN A 321 -1.95 -14.20 12.53
C ASN A 321 -2.86 -13.13 13.17
N PHE A 322 -2.25 -12.21 13.92
CA PHE A 322 -2.94 -11.16 14.68
C PHE A 322 -2.52 -9.76 14.21
N THR A 323 -1.87 -9.66 13.05
CA THR A 323 -1.56 -8.36 12.45
C THR A 323 -2.85 -7.60 12.12
N PRO A 324 -2.81 -6.25 12.14
CA PRO A 324 -3.95 -5.42 11.79
C PRO A 324 -4.55 -5.79 10.42
N ALA A 325 -3.69 -6.08 9.45
CA ALA A 325 -4.07 -6.45 8.09
C ALA A 325 -4.97 -7.71 8.04
N VAL A 326 -4.70 -8.70 8.89
CA VAL A 326 -5.47 -9.95 8.96
C VAL A 326 -6.85 -9.74 9.60
N LEU A 327 -6.96 -8.83 10.58
CA LEU A 327 -8.25 -8.47 11.17
C LEU A 327 -9.19 -7.82 10.15
N PHE A 328 -8.67 -7.12 9.14
CA PHE A 328 -9.45 -6.46 8.09
C PHE A 328 -9.87 -7.40 6.94
N ALA A 329 -9.22 -8.56 6.79
CA ALA A 329 -9.46 -9.49 5.68
C ALA A 329 -10.47 -10.61 6.01
N GLN A 330 -11.07 -10.59 7.20
CA GLN A 330 -11.91 -11.65 7.78
C GLN A 330 -13.40 -11.39 7.63
#